data_AF-A0A7C2KA58-F1
#
_entry.id   AF-A0A7C2KA58-F1
#
_cell.length_a   1.000
_cell.length_b   1.000
_cell.length_c   1.000
_cell.angle_alpha   90.00
_cell.angle_beta   90.00
_cell.angle_gamma   90.00
#
_symmetry.space_group_name_H-M   'P 1'
#
loop_
_entity.id
_entity.type
_entity.pdbx_description
1 polymer ?
#
loop_
_entity_poly.entity_id
_entity_poly.type
_entity_poly.pdbx_seq_one_letter_code
_entity_poly.pdbx_strand_id
1 'polypeptide(L)'
;MSDRPTLVPLECMRCKTPVPAEPDEVAWSCATCEQGLLLDEGAGLRPITVHFAAGPESAERIPFWVAAGHVRFTRRESYGADSPPDARWAGPVRFVLPAFSTGVEQAVAWGARLLRQPPDLRPGPAGPLRGVSVLPHEIDALARFVVITIEAERRDKLEAIEFYLDLEPPELWCIPVEGA
;
A
#
# COMPACT_ATOMS: atom_id res chain seq x y z
N MET A 1 -22.97 -18.65 10.17
CA MET A 1 -23.32 -17.93 11.41
C MET A 1 -22.98 -16.47 11.16
N SER A 2 -23.97 -15.58 11.09
CA SER A 2 -23.69 -14.15 10.96
C SER A 2 -23.23 -13.68 12.33
N ASP A 3 -21.95 -13.36 12.46
CA ASP A 3 -21.41 -12.75 13.67
C ASP A 3 -22.11 -11.40 13.88
N ARG A 4 -22.45 -11.08 15.13
CA ARG A 4 -23.09 -9.80 15.42
C ARG A 4 -22.03 -8.70 15.27
N PRO A 5 -22.36 -7.54 14.65
CA PRO A 5 -21.44 -6.42 14.61
C PRO A 5 -21.05 -6.03 16.05
N THR A 6 -19.75 -6.01 16.33
CA THR A 6 -19.21 -5.60 17.62
C THR A 6 -18.73 -4.16 17.52
N LEU A 7 -19.10 -3.32 18.49
CA LEU A 7 -18.65 -1.94 18.55
C LEU A 7 -17.26 -1.87 19.17
N VAL A 8 -16.35 -1.20 18.47
CA VAL A 8 -14.98 -0.92 18.95
C VAL A 8 -14.90 0.54 19.34
N PRO A 9 -14.51 0.88 20.59
CA PRO A 9 -14.27 2.27 20.97
C PRO A 9 -13.05 2.82 20.22
N LEU A 10 -13.25 3.87 19.43
CA LEU A 10 -12.19 4.54 18.69
C LEU A 10 -11.49 5.59 19.57
N GLU A 11 -10.65 5.09 20.48
CA GLU A 11 -9.80 5.90 21.36
C GLU A 11 -8.34 5.48 21.20
N CYS A 12 -7.42 6.44 21.31
CA CYS A 12 -6.00 6.14 21.31
C CYS A 12 -5.64 5.16 22.44
N MET A 13 -4.98 4.05 22.07
CA MET A 13 -4.61 3.01 23.03
C MET A 13 -3.61 3.49 24.09
N ARG A 14 -2.85 4.55 23.79
CA ARG A 14 -1.83 5.13 24.68
C ARG A 14 -2.38 6.23 25.59
N CYS A 15 -3.06 7.24 25.07
CA CYS A 15 -3.48 8.42 25.84
C CYS A 15 -5.00 8.58 25.99
N LYS A 16 -5.80 7.68 25.43
CA LYS A 16 -7.29 7.71 25.46
C LYS A 16 -7.94 8.90 24.76
N THR A 17 -7.17 9.75 24.06
CA THR A 17 -7.74 10.77 23.19
C THR A 17 -8.67 10.11 22.15
N PRO A 18 -9.92 10.58 22.00
CA PRO A 18 -10.82 10.09 20.96
C PRO A 18 -10.22 10.24 19.56
N VAL A 19 -10.43 9.26 18.70
CA VAL A 19 -9.97 9.30 17.31
C VAL A 19 -11.01 10.05 16.47
N PRO A 20 -10.63 11.10 15.74
CA PRO A 20 -11.54 11.83 14.85
C PRO A 20 -11.71 11.07 13.54
N ALA A 21 -12.35 9.90 13.59
CA ALA A 21 -12.53 9.03 12.43
C ALA A 21 -13.61 9.54 11.48
N GLU A 22 -13.28 9.61 10.18
CA GLU A 22 -14.25 9.80 9.12
C GLU A 22 -14.84 8.45 8.64
N PRO A 23 -15.97 8.45 7.92
CA PRO A 23 -16.51 7.23 7.32
C PRO A 23 -15.46 6.50 6.48
N ASP A 24 -15.47 5.17 6.55
CA ASP A 24 -14.60 4.26 5.81
C ASP A 24 -13.09 4.38 6.13
N GLU A 25 -12.68 5.25 7.06
CA GLU A 25 -11.31 5.26 7.53
C GLU A 25 -11.01 4.02 8.38
N VAL A 26 -9.81 3.46 8.17
CA VAL A 26 -9.33 2.29 8.90
C VAL A 26 -8.06 2.57 9.70
N ALA A 27 -7.34 3.66 9.44
CA ALA A 27 -6.13 4.00 10.19
C ALA A 27 -5.98 5.49 10.48
N TRP A 28 -5.38 5.80 11.64
CA TRP A 28 -5.26 7.16 12.16
C TRP A 28 -3.93 7.38 12.89
N SER A 29 -3.56 8.64 13.05
CA SER A 29 -2.52 9.07 13.98
C SER A 29 -3.15 9.89 15.10
N CYS A 30 -2.85 9.56 16.36
CA CYS A 30 -3.36 10.30 17.49
C CYS A 30 -2.82 11.74 17.50
N ALA A 31 -3.72 12.73 17.50
CA ALA A 31 -3.36 14.15 17.51
C ALA A 31 -2.63 14.62 18.79
N THR A 32 -2.64 13.83 19.86
CA THR A 32 -2.01 14.19 21.15
C THR A 32 -0.64 13.54 21.37
N CYS A 33 -0.51 12.24 21.05
CA CYS A 33 0.71 11.48 21.35
C CYS A 33 1.30 10.75 20.14
N GLU A 34 0.78 11.05 18.93
CA GLU A 34 1.28 10.57 17.64
C GLU A 34 1.29 9.05 17.45
N GLN A 35 0.58 8.30 18.32
CA GLN A 35 0.45 6.86 18.15
C GLN A 35 -0.39 6.56 16.90
N GLY A 36 0.16 5.75 16.00
CA GLY A 36 -0.59 5.15 14.90
C GLY A 36 -1.56 4.09 15.38
N LEU A 37 -2.74 4.08 14.80
CA LEU A 37 -3.85 3.17 15.12
C LEU A 37 -4.40 2.60 13.82
N LEU A 38 -4.74 1.31 13.82
CA LEU A 38 -5.44 0.64 12.73
C LEU A 38 -6.63 -0.13 13.30
N LEU A 39 -7.80 0.03 12.71
CA LEU A 39 -8.96 -0.79 12.97
C LEU A 39 -8.84 -2.07 12.13
N ASP A 40 -8.55 -3.16 12.81
CA ASP A 40 -8.50 -4.50 12.24
C ASP A 40 -9.87 -5.18 12.42
N GLU A 41 -10.43 -5.76 11.36
CA GLU A 41 -11.77 -6.36 11.40
C GLU A 41 -11.87 -7.55 12.38
N GLY A 42 -10.76 -8.26 12.62
CA GLY A 42 -10.73 -9.42 13.51
C GLY A 42 -10.20 -9.11 14.92
N ALA A 43 -9.30 -8.13 15.05
CA ALA A 43 -8.64 -7.81 16.31
C ALA A 43 -9.09 -6.49 16.96
N GLY A 44 -9.94 -5.70 16.28
CA GLY A 44 -10.30 -4.37 16.71
C GLY A 44 -9.14 -3.39 16.56
N LEU A 45 -9.05 -2.39 17.44
CA LEU A 45 -8.02 -1.36 17.33
C LEU A 45 -6.65 -1.91 17.74
N ARG A 46 -5.65 -1.76 16.87
CA ARG A 46 -4.25 -2.14 17.12
C ARG A 46 -3.27 -1.01 16.84
N PRO A 47 -2.12 -0.96 17.53
CA PRO A 47 -1.11 0.04 17.22
C PRO A 47 -0.40 -0.29 15.91
N ILE A 48 -0.05 0.75 15.16
CA ILE A 48 0.81 0.66 13.97
C ILE A 48 1.87 1.77 14.01
N THR A 49 2.96 1.57 13.27
CA THR A 49 3.91 2.64 12.98
C THR A 49 3.45 3.38 11.74
N VAL A 50 3.40 4.71 11.82
CA VAL A 50 3.11 5.59 10.68
C VAL A 50 4.38 6.38 10.39
N HIS A 51 4.89 6.24 9.18
CA HIS A 51 6.06 6.95 8.71
C HIS A 51 5.65 8.15 7.86
N PHE A 52 6.45 9.21 7.89
CA PHE A 52 6.28 10.39 7.05
C PHE A 52 7.57 10.57 6.26
N ALA A 53 7.47 10.56 4.93
CA ALA A 53 8.64 10.77 4.08
C ALA A 53 9.03 12.26 4.08
N ALA A 54 10.33 12.52 4.04
CA ALA A 54 10.88 13.86 3.90
C ALA A 54 10.49 14.46 2.54
N GLY A 55 10.23 15.77 2.52
CA GLY A 55 9.86 16.51 1.32
C GLY A 55 9.51 17.96 1.64
N PRO A 56 9.15 18.77 0.64
CA PRO A 56 8.73 20.15 0.85
C PRO A 56 7.57 20.25 1.84
N GLU A 57 7.58 21.24 2.73
CA GLU A 57 6.49 21.44 3.70
C GLU A 57 5.14 21.74 3.03
N SER A 58 5.16 22.34 1.85
CA SER A 58 3.96 22.65 1.06
C SER A 58 3.44 21.47 0.24
N ALA A 59 4.15 20.34 0.19
CA ALA A 59 3.71 19.19 -0.58
C ALA A 59 2.56 18.48 0.14
N GLU A 60 1.51 18.15 -0.61
CA GLU A 60 0.47 17.27 -0.11
C GLU A 60 1.07 15.88 0.16
N ARG A 61 0.76 15.32 1.33
CA ARG A 61 1.22 13.99 1.73
C ARG A 61 0.07 13.03 1.67
N ILE A 62 0.23 12.00 0.85
CA ILE A 62 -0.80 10.99 0.60
C ILE A 62 -0.35 9.66 1.22
N PRO A 63 -1.25 8.88 1.84
CA PRO A 63 -0.87 7.64 2.50
C PRO A 63 -0.74 6.46 1.52
N PHE A 64 0.32 5.67 1.70
CA PHE A 64 0.61 4.45 0.95
C PHE A 64 1.00 3.33 1.89
N TRP A 65 0.56 2.12 1.56
CA TRP A 65 1.14 0.89 2.11
C TRP A 65 2.42 0.56 1.35
N VAL A 66 3.49 0.36 2.09
CA VAL A 66 4.81 0.03 1.56
C VAL A 66 5.21 -1.36 2.05
N ALA A 67 5.49 -2.26 1.12
CA ALA A 67 5.96 -3.61 1.43
C ALA A 67 7.08 -4.02 0.48
N ALA A 68 8.09 -4.72 1.00
CA ALA A 68 8.97 -5.50 0.16
C ALA A 68 8.22 -6.75 -0.34
N GLY A 69 8.48 -7.15 -1.58
CA GLY A 69 7.83 -8.30 -2.20
C GLY A 69 8.77 -9.09 -3.09
N HIS A 70 8.53 -10.39 -3.18
CA HIS A 70 9.25 -11.30 -4.06
C HIS A 70 8.28 -11.92 -5.07
N VAL A 71 8.56 -11.74 -6.35
CA VAL A 71 7.77 -12.29 -7.45
C VAL A 71 8.46 -13.53 -8.00
N ARG A 72 7.77 -14.67 -8.01
CA ARG A 72 8.31 -15.96 -8.50
C ARG A 72 7.42 -16.49 -9.60
N PHE A 73 7.88 -16.38 -10.84
CA PHE A 73 7.18 -16.88 -12.02
C PHE A 73 7.27 -18.40 -12.11
N THR A 74 6.13 -19.07 -12.26
CA THR A 74 6.08 -20.49 -12.62
C THR A 74 5.84 -20.68 -14.11
N ARG A 75 5.21 -19.71 -14.76
CA ARG A 75 4.93 -19.72 -16.19
C ARG A 75 4.92 -18.30 -16.74
N ARG A 76 5.56 -18.09 -17.89
CA ARG A 76 5.48 -16.85 -18.66
C ARG A 76 5.71 -17.20 -20.12
N GLU A 77 4.67 -17.08 -20.93
CA GLU A 77 4.69 -17.45 -22.35
C GLU A 77 4.41 -16.23 -23.19
N SER A 78 5.14 -16.08 -24.29
CA SER A 78 4.93 -15.01 -25.26
C SER A 78 4.69 -15.60 -26.64
N TYR A 79 3.81 -14.96 -27.42
CA TYR A 79 3.54 -15.39 -28.78
C TYR A 79 4.80 -15.28 -29.64
N GLY A 80 5.35 -16.43 -30.05
CA GLY A 80 6.56 -16.54 -30.87
C GLY A 80 7.74 -17.06 -30.09
N ALA A 81 8.57 -16.15 -29.55
CA ALA A 81 9.74 -16.50 -28.76
C ALA A 81 9.54 -16.10 -27.30
N ASP A 82 9.72 -17.08 -26.40
CA ASP A 82 9.68 -16.83 -24.97
C ASP A 82 10.74 -15.82 -24.59
N SER A 83 10.32 -14.83 -23.81
CA SER A 83 11.21 -13.85 -23.20
C SER A 83 11.19 -14.02 -21.69
N PRO A 84 12.32 -13.79 -21.00
CA PRO A 84 12.34 -13.87 -19.54
C PRO A 84 11.41 -12.81 -18.92
N PRO A 85 10.97 -12.98 -17.66
CA PRO A 85 10.28 -11.94 -16.90
C PRO A 85 11.10 -10.64 -16.82
N ASP A 86 10.44 -9.53 -16.49
CA ASP A 86 11.14 -8.25 -16.39
C ASP A 86 12.24 -8.37 -15.33
N ALA A 87 13.44 -7.88 -15.66
CA ALA A 87 14.63 -8.05 -14.83
C ALA A 87 14.44 -7.50 -13.40
N ARG A 88 13.50 -6.57 -13.19
CA ARG A 88 13.19 -6.05 -11.85
C ARG A 88 12.72 -7.13 -10.89
N TRP A 89 12.10 -8.21 -11.37
CA TRP A 89 11.61 -9.30 -10.55
C TRP A 89 12.70 -10.27 -10.10
N ALA A 90 13.96 -10.07 -10.54
CA ALA A 90 15.08 -10.94 -10.17
C ALA A 90 15.45 -10.88 -8.67
N GLY A 91 14.96 -9.87 -7.94
CA GLY A 91 15.17 -9.71 -6.51
C GLY A 91 13.96 -9.09 -5.81
N PRO A 92 14.10 -8.80 -4.50
CA PRO A 92 13.07 -8.09 -3.75
C PRO A 92 12.78 -6.73 -4.39
N VAL A 93 11.51 -6.43 -4.57
CA VAL A 93 11.01 -5.15 -5.07
C VAL A 93 10.16 -4.49 -4.01
N ARG A 94 10.15 -3.16 -3.98
CA ARG A 94 9.29 -2.40 -3.07
C ARG A 94 7.99 -2.04 -3.78
N PHE A 95 6.88 -2.57 -3.28
CA PHE A 95 5.54 -2.14 -3.67
C PHE A 95 5.15 -0.93 -2.84
N VAL A 96 4.65 0.11 -3.50
CA VAL A 96 4.09 1.31 -2.88
C VAL A 96 2.70 1.50 -3.45
N LEU A 97 1.68 1.20 -2.64
CA LEU A 97 0.30 1.06 -3.07
C LEU A 97 -0.60 1.99 -2.26
N PRO A 98 -1.60 2.62 -2.87
CA PRO A 98 -2.46 3.58 -2.17
C PRO A 98 -3.11 2.93 -0.95
N ALA A 99 -3.03 3.60 0.19
CA ALA A 99 -3.72 3.19 1.42
C ALA A 99 -5.14 3.79 1.49
N PHE A 100 -5.64 4.29 0.38
CA PHE A 100 -6.91 4.99 0.25
C PHE A 100 -7.67 4.44 -0.97
N SER A 101 -8.99 4.45 -0.86
CA SER A 101 -9.88 3.96 -1.91
C SER A 101 -9.71 4.78 -3.19
N THR A 102 -9.38 4.06 -4.27
CA THR A 102 -9.38 4.57 -5.65
C THR A 102 -9.95 3.48 -6.55
N GLY A 103 -10.28 3.79 -7.81
CA GLY A 103 -10.59 2.75 -8.78
C GLY A 103 -9.37 1.84 -9.01
N VAL A 104 -9.58 0.54 -9.25
CA VAL A 104 -8.50 -0.46 -9.46
C VAL A 104 -7.49 0.01 -10.51
N GLU A 105 -7.97 0.57 -11.63
CA GLU A 105 -7.11 1.11 -12.68
C GLU A 105 -6.16 2.19 -12.17
N GLN A 106 -6.70 3.14 -11.38
CA GLN A 106 -5.90 4.22 -10.80
C GLN A 106 -4.92 3.69 -9.76
N ALA A 107 -5.34 2.73 -8.93
CA ALA A 107 -4.50 2.10 -7.93
C ALA A 107 -3.31 1.36 -8.56
N VAL A 108 -3.57 0.63 -9.65
CA VAL A 108 -2.55 -0.06 -10.44
C VAL A 108 -1.63 0.94 -11.13
N ALA A 109 -2.16 2.04 -11.68
CA ALA A 109 -1.36 3.10 -12.27
C ALA A 109 -0.40 3.73 -11.25
N TRP A 110 -0.86 3.98 -10.02
CA TRP A 110 -0.02 4.43 -8.91
C TRP A 110 1.09 3.42 -8.62
N GLY A 111 0.74 2.15 -8.40
CA GLY A 111 1.70 1.10 -8.09
C GLY A 111 2.74 0.89 -9.19
N ALA A 112 2.32 0.83 -10.45
CA ALA A 112 3.20 0.70 -11.60
C ALA A 112 4.14 1.92 -11.75
N ARG A 113 3.62 3.15 -11.55
CA ARG A 113 4.42 4.37 -11.57
C ARG A 113 5.47 4.38 -10.47
N LEU A 114 5.08 4.11 -9.23
CA LEU A 114 5.96 4.14 -8.06
C LEU A 114 6.95 2.97 -8.05
N LEU A 115 6.65 1.86 -8.71
CA LEU A 115 7.62 0.78 -8.89
C LEU A 115 8.69 1.16 -9.93
N ARG A 116 8.32 1.92 -10.97
CA ARG A 116 9.27 2.47 -11.97
C ARG A 116 10.08 3.65 -11.43
N GLN A 117 9.47 4.47 -10.58
CA GLN A 117 10.08 5.63 -9.96
C GLN A 117 9.84 5.57 -8.44
N PRO A 118 10.62 4.75 -7.72
CA PRO A 118 10.47 4.58 -6.28
C PRO A 118 10.61 5.92 -5.55
N PRO A 119 9.70 6.23 -4.61
CA PRO A 119 9.84 7.41 -3.78
C PRO A 119 11.01 7.25 -2.80
N ASP A 120 11.59 8.38 -2.41
CA ASP A 120 12.62 8.43 -1.38
C ASP A 120 11.98 8.34 0.02
N LEU A 121 12.10 7.17 0.65
CA LEU A 121 11.53 6.89 1.98
C LEU A 121 12.48 7.27 3.12
N ARG A 122 13.10 8.46 3.04
CA ARG A 122 13.81 9.02 4.18
C ARG A 122 12.81 9.60 5.18
N PRO A 123 12.90 9.28 6.48
CA PRO A 123 12.03 9.86 7.49
C PRO A 123 12.10 11.40 7.52
N GLY A 124 10.94 12.03 7.57
CA GLY A 124 10.74 13.46 7.71
C GLY A 124 9.91 13.81 8.95
N PRO A 125 9.55 15.09 9.14
CA PRO A 125 8.73 15.52 10.26
C PRO A 125 7.34 14.88 10.18
N ALA A 126 6.81 14.46 11.33
CA ALA A 126 5.45 13.95 11.45
C ALA A 126 4.44 15.01 10.99
N GLY A 127 3.29 14.54 10.49
CA GLY A 127 2.20 15.41 10.05
C GLY A 127 0.85 14.75 10.28
N PRO A 128 -0.24 15.39 9.84
CA PRO A 128 -1.55 14.76 9.88
C PRO A 128 -1.58 13.54 8.94
N LEU A 129 -2.10 12.42 9.44
CA LEU A 129 -2.52 11.28 8.61
C LEU A 129 -3.99 11.48 8.26
N ARG A 130 -4.37 11.33 6.98
CA ARG A 130 -5.74 11.51 6.51
C ARG A 130 -6.09 10.48 5.44
N GLY A 131 -7.34 10.01 5.44
CA GLY A 131 -7.94 9.30 4.32
C GLY A 131 -7.45 7.88 4.12
N VAL A 132 -6.94 7.21 5.15
CA VAL A 132 -6.56 5.79 5.06
C VAL A 132 -7.81 4.94 5.12
N SER A 133 -8.20 4.34 3.99
CA SER A 133 -9.45 3.57 3.83
C SER A 133 -9.25 2.17 3.24
N VAL A 134 -8.01 1.76 3.00
CA VAL A 134 -7.66 0.41 2.54
C VAL A 134 -6.88 -0.30 3.64
N LEU A 135 -7.26 -1.53 3.96
CA LEU A 135 -6.58 -2.36 4.95
C LEU A 135 -5.25 -2.92 4.41
N PRO A 136 -4.26 -3.15 5.29
CA PRO A 136 -2.97 -3.73 4.93
C PRO A 136 -3.03 -4.97 4.03
N HIS A 137 -3.95 -5.89 4.31
CA HIS A 137 -4.03 -7.19 3.62
C HIS A 137 -4.72 -7.09 2.25
N GLU A 138 -5.39 -5.99 1.95
CA GLU A 138 -6.06 -5.80 0.66
C GLU A 138 -5.07 -5.47 -0.47
N ILE A 139 -3.86 -5.02 -0.10
CA ILE A 139 -2.84 -4.64 -1.09
C ILE A 139 -2.24 -5.84 -1.82
N ASP A 140 -2.40 -7.05 -1.28
CA ASP A 140 -1.97 -8.31 -1.89
C ASP A 140 -2.56 -8.50 -3.29
N ALA A 141 -3.87 -8.27 -3.43
CA ALA A 141 -4.55 -8.38 -4.72
C ALA A 141 -4.05 -7.29 -5.68
N LEU A 142 -3.91 -6.07 -5.18
CA LEU A 142 -3.47 -4.93 -5.97
C LEU A 142 -2.02 -5.09 -6.47
N ALA A 143 -1.11 -5.58 -5.63
CA ALA A 143 0.28 -5.85 -6.00
C ALA A 143 0.37 -6.88 -7.13
N ARG A 144 -0.48 -7.92 -7.12
CA ARG A 144 -0.57 -8.89 -8.22
C ARG A 144 -1.02 -8.22 -9.53
N PHE A 145 -2.01 -7.33 -9.47
CA PHE A 145 -2.40 -6.56 -10.66
C PHE A 145 -1.25 -5.69 -11.19
N VAL A 146 -0.46 -5.06 -10.31
CA VAL A 146 0.72 -4.29 -10.73
C VAL A 146 1.74 -5.17 -11.47
N VAL A 147 2.03 -6.38 -10.97
CA VAL A 147 2.93 -7.33 -11.66
C VAL A 147 2.40 -7.67 -13.05
N ILE A 148 1.12 -8.01 -13.15
CA ILE A 148 0.46 -8.35 -14.43
C ILE A 148 0.53 -7.16 -15.39
N THR A 149 0.22 -5.95 -14.95
CA THR A 149 0.25 -4.75 -15.79
C THR A 149 1.65 -4.47 -16.32
N ILE A 150 2.69 -4.54 -15.46
CA ILE A 150 4.07 -4.33 -15.89
C ILE A 150 4.49 -5.37 -16.93
N GLU A 151 4.11 -6.64 -16.76
CA GLU A 151 4.43 -7.70 -17.72
C GLU A 151 3.63 -7.59 -19.02
N ALA A 152 2.36 -7.19 -18.94
CA ALA A 152 1.49 -7.01 -20.10
C ALA A 152 1.83 -5.76 -20.94
N GLU A 153 2.39 -4.71 -20.33
CA GLU A 153 2.86 -3.50 -21.03
C GLU A 153 4.12 -3.74 -21.87
N ARG A 154 4.77 -4.90 -21.71
CA ARG A 154 5.94 -5.23 -22.51
C ARG A 154 5.56 -5.54 -23.95
N ARG A 155 6.49 -5.29 -24.87
CA ARG A 155 6.25 -5.44 -26.32
C ARG A 155 6.19 -6.89 -26.81
N ASP A 156 6.64 -7.83 -25.99
CA ASP A 156 6.55 -9.25 -26.25
C ASP A 156 5.14 -9.73 -25.90
N LYS A 157 4.30 -9.86 -26.93
CA LYS A 157 2.91 -10.34 -26.91
C LYS A 157 2.68 -11.46 -25.87
N LEU A 158 2.34 -11.08 -24.64
CA LEU A 158 2.17 -12.01 -23.53
C LEU A 158 0.93 -12.89 -23.78
N GLU A 159 1.10 -14.21 -23.73
CA GLU A 159 0.02 -15.18 -23.93
C GLU A 159 -0.48 -15.73 -22.59
N ALA A 160 0.44 -16.12 -21.70
CA ALA A 160 0.11 -16.66 -20.39
C ALA A 160 1.14 -16.22 -19.34
N ILE A 161 0.66 -16.05 -18.10
CA ILE A 161 1.49 -15.67 -16.95
C ILE A 161 0.94 -16.32 -15.68
N GLU A 162 1.80 -16.98 -14.93
CA GLU A 162 1.51 -17.54 -13.61
C GLU A 162 2.70 -17.25 -12.69
N PHE A 163 2.41 -16.75 -11.48
CA PHE A 163 3.43 -16.39 -10.51
C PHE A 163 2.88 -16.44 -9.09
N TYR A 164 3.81 -16.54 -8.14
CA TYR A 164 3.58 -16.29 -6.73
C TYR A 164 4.12 -14.91 -6.36
N LEU A 165 3.41 -14.23 -5.47
CA LEU A 165 3.86 -13.00 -4.84
C LEU A 165 3.81 -13.21 -3.33
N ASP A 166 4.97 -13.05 -2.70
CA ASP A 166 5.13 -13.03 -1.26
C ASP A 166 5.43 -11.58 -0.83
N LEU A 167 4.53 -10.95 -0.08
CA LEU A 167 4.73 -9.61 0.50
C LEU A 167 5.15 -9.73 1.96
N GLU A 168 6.12 -8.92 2.37
CA GLU A 168 6.37 -8.65 3.78
C GLU A 168 5.22 -7.82 4.38
N PRO A 169 5.02 -7.84 5.71
CA PRO A 169 4.02 -7.01 6.35
C PRO A 169 4.18 -5.54 5.96
N PRO A 170 3.13 -4.87 5.43
CA PRO A 170 3.26 -3.51 4.96
C PRO A 170 3.35 -2.50 6.10
N GLU A 171 4.14 -1.47 5.87
CA GLU A 171 4.24 -0.28 6.72
C GLU A 171 3.45 0.87 6.10
N LEU A 172 2.83 1.71 6.93
CA LEU A 172 2.11 2.88 6.46
C LEU A 172 3.07 4.06 6.30
N TRP A 173 3.15 4.62 5.09
CA TRP A 173 3.96 5.79 4.77
C TRP A 173 3.11 6.91 4.19
N CYS A 174 3.23 8.12 4.74
CA CYS A 174 2.75 9.34 4.12
C CYS A 174 3.83 9.90 3.21
N ILE A 175 3.58 9.89 1.89
CA ILE A 175 4.57 10.24 0.87
C ILE A 175 4.17 11.58 0.24
N PRO A 176 5.08 12.57 0.15
CA PRO A 176 4.81 13.81 -0.54
C PRO A 176 4.63 13.54 -2.04
N VAL A 177 3.55 14.05 -2.62
CA VAL A 177 3.33 14.02 -4.07
C VAL A 177 3.51 15.42 -4.62
N GLU A 178 4.30 15.56 -5.69
CA GLU A 178 4.38 16.82 -6.42
C GLU A 178 3.14 16.93 -7.31
N GLY A 179 2.32 17.96 -7.08
CA GLY A 179 1.22 18.43 -7.93
C GLY A 179 0.39 17.34 -8.61
N ALA A 180 -0.71 16.93 -7.97
CA ALA A 180 -1.79 16.21 -8.65
C ALA A 180 -2.38 17.03 -9.82
#